data_AF-A0AAN6Z9E6-F1
#
_entry.id   AF-A0AAN6Z9E6-F1
#
_cell.length_a   1.000
_cell.length_b   1.000
_cell.length_c   1.000
_cell.angle_alpha   90.00
_cell.angle_beta   90.00
_cell.angle_gamma   90.00
#
_symmetry.space_group_name_H-M   'P 1'
#
loop_
_entity.id
_entity.type
_entity.pdbx_description
1 polymer ?
#
loop_
_entity_poly.entity_id
_entity_poly.type
_entity_poly.pdbx_seq_one_letter_code
_entity_poly.pdbx_strand_id
1 'polypeptide(L)'
;MRTTALAHALAVASGLAASAAAETVHGALVFTRHGDRTTKHYGAQVLTNLGAQQLFLVGSDYRARYLDSASPNQIQGISEFQYVPAQIHASAPDQRILLDTATAFLQGLYPPLSETRPQIEGQQLANGSSVNNPLGGYQYVTLHGISADSSDAVWIKGDDECPAVARASAEFRASAEYRTRLAATRDFYRSLHPLVDDVYPSADDLSYAKAYDIFDIINVQRTHNKTSAAAQATDAQVLQLRTLADSAEFGLNYNASQPARSIHATTLAGAVWRHLNDTVSSAKGPKFSLLAGSYDTFLAFFGLANLTAASPDFYGLPDYASTMAFEVFTQRPDFRPADARVRFLFRNGTAGTLRAFPLFGAQKTDLSWDEFSDVMQTRGISTAEQWCGVCQSQAPFCAAYEVGNGGVTANAVSADSGVSRGSWIAVVVVMAVALAGNLVWAALCLLGSRKRKEQVAAAGAGKEVHSVRSHDSGSV
;
A
#
# COMPACT_ATOMS: atom_id res chain seq x y z
N MET A 1 -37.04 -69.23 42.01
CA MET A 1 -37.16 -69.55 40.57
C MET A 1 -37.76 -68.32 39.90
N ARG A 2 -37.16 -67.58 38.98
CA ARG A 2 -36.03 -67.78 38.06
C ARG A 2 -35.25 -66.47 37.94
N THR A 3 -33.93 -66.58 37.82
CA THR A 3 -32.96 -65.55 37.40
C THR A 3 -32.60 -65.76 35.94
N THR A 4 -32.37 -64.66 35.19
CA THR A 4 -31.42 -64.47 34.05
C THR A 4 -31.72 -63.06 33.50
N ALA A 5 -30.92 -62.00 33.73
CA ALA A 5 -29.51 -61.71 33.41
C ALA A 5 -29.28 -61.25 31.95
N LEU A 6 -28.72 -60.04 31.85
CA LEU A 6 -28.41 -59.19 30.70
C LEU A 6 -27.51 -59.84 29.62
N ALA A 7 -27.67 -59.35 28.38
CA ALA A 7 -26.60 -59.33 27.38
C ALA A 7 -26.39 -57.89 26.88
N HIS A 8 -25.16 -57.38 27.05
CA HIS A 8 -24.68 -56.12 26.49
C HIS A 8 -24.32 -56.31 25.01
N ALA A 9 -24.77 -55.39 24.14
CA ALA A 9 -24.23 -55.25 22.79
C ALA A 9 -23.42 -53.95 22.73
N LEU A 10 -22.09 -54.09 22.61
CA LEU A 10 -21.15 -53.01 22.38
C LEU A 10 -21.04 -52.80 20.86
N ALA A 11 -21.63 -51.74 20.33
CA ALA A 11 -21.45 -51.35 18.94
C ALA A 11 -20.21 -50.46 18.82
N VAL A 12 -19.16 -50.97 18.15
CA VAL A 12 -17.99 -50.19 17.75
C VAL A 12 -18.37 -49.36 16.53
N ALA A 13 -18.56 -48.06 16.71
CA ALA A 13 -18.66 -47.11 15.62
C ALA A 13 -17.26 -46.61 15.24
N SER A 14 -16.71 -47.17 14.17
CA SER A 14 -15.47 -46.70 13.55
C SER A 14 -15.73 -45.37 12.84
N GLY A 15 -15.58 -44.26 13.55
CA GLY A 15 -15.60 -42.92 12.96
C GLY A 15 -14.35 -42.71 12.11
N LEU A 16 -14.52 -42.62 10.78
CA LEU A 16 -13.52 -42.05 9.88
C LEU A 16 -13.38 -40.56 10.23
N ALA A 17 -12.46 -40.23 11.12
CA ALA A 17 -11.94 -38.88 11.23
C ALA A 17 -11.15 -38.61 9.94
N ALA A 18 -11.77 -37.96 8.96
CA ALA A 18 -11.03 -37.31 7.90
C ALA A 18 -10.21 -36.21 8.56
N SER A 19 -8.92 -36.46 8.77
CA SER A 19 -7.96 -35.43 9.16
C SER A 19 -8.00 -34.37 8.07
N ALA A 20 -8.66 -33.23 8.32
CA ALA A 20 -8.49 -32.07 7.45
C ALA A 20 -6.99 -31.78 7.45
N ALA A 21 -6.34 -31.93 6.29
CA ALA A 21 -4.92 -31.66 6.18
C ALA A 21 -4.68 -30.20 6.58
N ALA A 22 -3.73 -29.96 7.48
CA ALA A 22 -3.42 -28.62 7.95
C ALA A 22 -2.98 -27.77 6.75
N GLU A 23 -3.67 -26.65 6.55
CA GLU A 23 -3.30 -25.68 5.52
C GLU A 23 -1.91 -25.11 5.83
N THR A 24 -1.13 -24.84 4.80
CA THR A 24 0.19 -24.23 4.92
C THR A 24 0.21 -22.96 4.08
N VAL A 25 0.50 -21.82 4.73
CA VAL A 25 0.59 -20.52 4.08
C VAL A 25 2.00 -20.31 3.55
N HIS A 26 2.14 -19.90 2.30
CA HIS A 26 3.43 -19.70 1.64
C HIS A 26 3.79 -18.24 1.43
N GLY A 27 2.78 -17.37 1.37
CA GLY A 27 2.98 -15.94 1.36
C GLY A 27 1.68 -15.16 1.40
N ALA A 28 1.80 -13.86 1.67
CA ALA A 28 0.68 -12.95 1.70
C ALA A 28 1.07 -11.58 1.15
N LEU A 29 0.15 -10.95 0.41
CA LEU A 29 0.19 -9.52 0.11
C LEU A 29 -0.93 -8.82 0.87
N VAL A 30 -0.59 -7.70 1.51
CA VAL A 30 -1.50 -6.86 2.28
C VAL A 30 -1.51 -5.46 1.68
N PHE A 31 -2.70 -4.97 1.34
CA PHE A 31 -2.94 -3.57 1.01
C PHE A 31 -3.62 -2.88 2.20
N THR A 32 -3.01 -1.85 2.76
CA THR A 32 -3.51 -1.14 3.94
C THR A 32 -3.97 0.27 3.60
N ARG A 33 -5.12 0.66 4.16
CA ARG A 33 -5.52 2.07 4.25
C ARG A 33 -4.69 2.74 5.33
N HIS A 34 -4.46 4.04 5.20
CA HIS A 34 -4.00 4.86 6.31
C HIS A 34 -4.92 4.76 7.56
N GLY A 35 -4.31 5.01 8.71
CA GLY A 35 -5.02 5.20 9.97
C GLY A 35 -5.73 6.56 10.04
N ASP A 36 -6.25 6.85 11.22
CA ASP A 36 -6.82 8.16 11.56
C ASP A 36 -5.83 9.31 11.27
N ARG A 37 -6.38 10.41 10.78
CA ARG A 37 -5.62 11.55 10.24
C ARG A 37 -6.37 12.85 10.47
N THR A 38 -5.67 13.97 10.35
CA THR A 38 -6.31 15.29 10.27
C THR A 38 -7.18 15.40 9.01
N THR A 39 -8.08 16.40 8.96
CA THR A 39 -9.02 16.54 7.83
C THR A 39 -8.31 16.74 6.50
N LYS A 40 -8.86 16.16 5.42
CA LYS A 40 -8.34 16.32 4.05
C LYS A 40 -8.64 17.71 3.47
N HIS A 41 -9.64 18.41 4.01
CA HIS A 41 -10.14 19.69 3.49
C HIS A 41 -9.03 20.73 3.21
N TYR A 42 -8.01 20.80 4.08
CA TYR A 42 -6.92 21.78 3.96
C TYR A 42 -5.72 21.32 3.11
N GLY A 43 -5.76 20.12 2.51
CA GLY A 43 -4.73 19.66 1.57
C GLY A 43 -3.36 19.29 2.17
N ALA A 44 -3.26 19.12 3.48
CA ALA A 44 -2.02 18.77 4.19
C ALA A 44 -2.27 17.79 5.35
N GLN A 45 -3.09 16.77 5.09
CA GLN A 45 -3.45 15.78 6.09
C GLN A 45 -2.22 15.03 6.61
N VAL A 46 -2.18 14.82 7.93
CA VAL A 46 -1.12 14.09 8.63
C VAL A 46 -1.72 12.95 9.42
N LEU A 47 -0.98 11.84 9.52
CA LEU A 47 -1.33 10.74 10.39
C LEU A 47 -1.32 11.23 11.84
N THR A 48 -2.37 10.94 12.61
CA THR A 48 -2.40 11.28 14.03
C THR A 48 -1.73 10.19 14.87
N ASN A 49 -1.52 10.47 16.16
CA ASN A 49 -1.09 9.45 17.11
C ASN A 49 -2.12 8.30 17.22
N LEU A 50 -3.42 8.61 17.12
CA LEU A 50 -4.46 7.59 17.06
C LEU A 50 -4.28 6.72 15.81
N GLY A 51 -4.04 7.33 14.64
CA GLY A 51 -3.81 6.60 13.40
C GLY A 51 -2.56 5.72 13.44
N ALA A 52 -1.46 6.21 14.02
CA ALA A 52 -0.25 5.42 14.22
C ALA A 52 -0.52 4.21 15.13
N GLN A 53 -1.23 4.39 16.26
CA GLN A 53 -1.61 3.29 17.14
C GLN A 53 -2.51 2.27 16.45
N GLN A 54 -3.47 2.73 15.65
CA GLN A 54 -4.36 1.88 14.89
C GLN A 54 -3.59 0.95 13.94
N LEU A 55 -2.62 1.51 13.21
CA LEU A 55 -1.80 0.75 12.27
C LEU A 55 -0.81 -0.18 12.96
N PHE A 56 -0.22 0.25 14.08
CA PHE A 56 0.63 -0.60 14.92
C PHE A 56 -0.13 -1.84 15.41
N LEU A 57 -1.37 -1.66 15.89
CA LEU A 57 -2.21 -2.78 16.33
C LEU A 57 -2.54 -3.72 15.17
N VAL A 58 -2.90 -3.18 14.00
CA VAL A 58 -3.17 -4.02 12.82
C VAL A 58 -1.90 -4.77 12.40
N GLY A 59 -0.74 -4.13 12.36
CA GLY A 59 0.54 -4.80 12.07
C GLY A 59 0.87 -5.90 13.07
N SER A 60 0.57 -5.69 14.36
CA SER A 60 0.74 -6.68 15.43
C SER A 60 -0.17 -7.90 15.23
N ASP A 61 -1.39 -7.71 14.75
CA ASP A 61 -2.29 -8.82 14.42
C ASP A 61 -1.79 -9.63 13.21
N TYR A 62 -1.18 -8.97 12.23
CA TYR A 62 -0.51 -9.66 11.12
C TYR A 62 0.73 -10.43 11.58
N ARG A 63 1.50 -9.90 12.55
CA ARG A 63 2.59 -10.65 13.21
C ARG A 63 2.04 -11.91 13.89
N ALA A 64 1.00 -11.77 14.71
CA ALA A 64 0.37 -12.89 15.41
C ALA A 64 -0.17 -13.95 14.44
N ARG A 65 -0.68 -13.54 13.28
CA ARG A 65 -1.18 -14.47 12.25
C ARG A 65 -0.07 -15.15 11.47
N TYR A 66 0.91 -14.40 10.98
CA TYR A 66 1.81 -14.87 9.92
C TYR A 66 3.24 -15.14 10.39
N LEU A 67 3.72 -14.52 11.46
CA LEU A 67 5.11 -14.66 11.93
C LEU A 67 5.22 -15.59 13.13
N ASP A 68 4.26 -15.52 14.05
CA ASP A 68 4.22 -16.34 15.28
C ASP A 68 4.23 -17.84 14.95
N SER A 69 5.18 -18.57 15.52
CA SER A 69 5.32 -20.02 15.31
C SER A 69 4.22 -20.87 15.95
N ALA A 70 3.46 -20.30 16.88
CA ALA A 70 2.26 -20.92 17.44
C ALA A 70 1.02 -20.75 16.55
N SER A 71 1.08 -19.87 15.54
CA SER A 71 -0.06 -19.63 14.65
C SER A 71 -0.25 -20.79 13.66
N PRO A 72 -1.48 -21.30 13.50
CA PRO A 72 -1.79 -22.27 12.43
C PRO A 72 -1.68 -21.64 11.03
N ASN A 73 -1.57 -20.31 10.94
CA ASN A 73 -1.42 -19.57 9.70
C ASN A 73 -0.03 -18.97 9.53
N GLN A 74 0.98 -19.41 10.31
CA GLN A 74 2.35 -18.96 10.11
C GLN A 74 2.76 -19.15 8.64
N ILE A 75 3.36 -18.13 8.04
CA ILE A 75 3.93 -18.24 6.70
C ILE A 75 5.16 -19.14 6.80
N GLN A 76 5.15 -20.23 6.04
CA GLN A 76 6.19 -21.25 6.12
C GLN A 76 7.57 -20.65 5.86
N GLY A 77 8.48 -20.83 6.83
CA GLY A 77 9.88 -20.39 6.74
C GLY A 77 10.08 -18.87 6.84
N ILE A 78 9.08 -18.11 7.27
CA ILE A 78 9.29 -16.69 7.63
C ILE A 78 10.03 -16.59 8.96
N SER A 79 10.86 -15.57 9.11
CA SER A 79 11.54 -15.28 10.37
C SER A 79 10.57 -14.62 11.34
N GLU A 80 10.32 -15.30 12.46
CA GLU A 80 9.38 -14.87 13.49
C GLU A 80 9.82 -13.59 14.21
N PHE A 81 11.09 -13.50 14.61
CA PHE A 81 11.56 -12.41 15.47
C PHE A 81 12.37 -11.36 14.70
N GLN A 82 13.35 -11.80 13.92
CA GLN A 82 14.30 -10.91 13.26
C GLN A 82 13.85 -10.59 11.83
N TYR A 83 13.84 -9.30 11.48
CA TYR A 83 13.61 -8.86 10.11
C TYR A 83 14.66 -9.43 9.15
N VAL A 84 14.20 -10.11 8.10
CA VAL A 84 15.03 -10.61 7.00
C VAL A 84 14.62 -9.89 5.71
N PRO A 85 15.47 -9.02 5.12
CA PRO A 85 15.11 -8.22 3.95
C PRO A 85 14.57 -9.01 2.75
N ALA A 86 15.11 -10.21 2.51
CA ALA A 86 14.64 -11.05 1.41
C ALA A 86 13.21 -11.61 1.60
N GLN A 87 12.66 -11.57 2.82
CA GLN A 87 11.35 -12.14 3.12
C GLN A 87 10.22 -11.10 3.15
N ILE A 88 10.54 -9.81 3.30
CA ILE A 88 9.54 -8.76 3.47
C ILE A 88 9.74 -7.71 2.40
N HIS A 89 8.67 -7.41 1.67
CA HIS A 89 8.61 -6.23 0.82
C HIS A 89 7.62 -5.23 1.43
N ALA A 90 7.96 -3.96 1.48
CA ALA A 90 7.04 -2.92 1.88
C ALA A 90 7.21 -1.67 1.02
N SER A 91 6.12 -1.13 0.50
CA SER A 91 6.15 0.09 -0.29
C SER A 91 4.94 0.99 -0.04
N ALA A 92 5.13 2.27 -0.29
CA ALA A 92 4.11 3.29 -0.26
C ALA A 92 4.46 4.38 -1.27
N PRO A 93 3.49 5.10 -1.84
CA PRO A 93 3.77 6.36 -2.55
C PRO A 93 4.56 7.30 -1.64
N ASP A 94 5.42 8.14 -2.22
CA ASP A 94 6.22 9.15 -1.52
C ASP A 94 5.36 10.33 -1.04
N GLN A 95 4.36 9.99 -0.24
CA GLN A 95 3.40 10.86 0.41
C GLN A 95 3.53 10.60 1.89
N ARG A 96 3.85 11.65 2.67
CA ARG A 96 4.14 11.54 4.10
C ARG A 96 3.16 10.66 4.87
N ILE A 97 1.85 10.87 4.69
CA ILE A 97 0.82 10.08 5.39
C ILE A 97 0.87 8.58 5.06
N LEU A 98 1.22 8.18 3.83
CA LEU A 98 1.29 6.78 3.40
C LEU A 98 2.61 6.11 3.84
N LEU A 99 3.71 6.86 3.82
CA LEU A 99 4.98 6.41 4.40
C LEU A 99 4.87 6.22 5.91
N ASP A 100 4.29 7.19 6.62
CA ASP A 100 4.02 7.10 8.06
C ASP A 100 3.08 5.92 8.35
N THR A 101 2.10 5.68 7.46
CA THR A 101 1.18 4.55 7.55
C THR A 101 1.90 3.20 7.50
N ALA A 102 2.69 2.98 6.45
CA ALA A 102 3.45 1.76 6.29
C ALA A 102 4.44 1.57 7.44
N THR A 103 5.11 2.65 7.86
CA THR A 103 6.03 2.64 8.99
C THR A 103 5.34 2.15 10.26
N ALA A 104 4.23 2.77 10.67
CA ALA A 104 3.50 2.39 11.88
C ALA A 104 3.01 0.93 11.84
N PHE A 105 2.54 0.46 10.67
CA PHE A 105 2.21 -0.95 10.48
C PHE A 105 3.41 -1.86 10.70
N LEU A 106 4.56 -1.55 10.07
CA LEU A 106 5.77 -2.37 10.16
C LEU A 106 6.35 -2.41 11.57
N GLN A 107 6.15 -1.36 12.38
CA GLN A 107 6.49 -1.36 13.80
C GLN A 107 5.69 -2.39 14.60
N GLY A 108 4.44 -2.66 14.23
CA GLY A 108 3.65 -3.76 14.80
C GLY A 108 4.06 -5.13 14.26
N LEU A 109 4.45 -5.20 12.98
CA LEU A 109 4.86 -6.46 12.34
C LEU A 109 6.19 -7.00 12.90
N TYR A 110 7.19 -6.12 13.01
CA TYR A 110 8.51 -6.37 13.59
C TYR A 110 8.79 -5.36 14.71
N PRO A 111 8.20 -5.56 15.91
CA PRO A 111 8.42 -4.69 17.05
C PRO A 111 9.86 -4.78 17.56
N PRO A 112 10.28 -3.88 18.48
CA PRO A 112 11.60 -3.92 19.07
C PRO A 112 11.93 -5.30 19.68
N LEU A 113 13.17 -5.76 19.50
CA LEU A 113 13.59 -7.08 19.99
C LEU A 113 13.60 -7.16 21.52
N SER A 114 13.76 -6.05 22.25
CA SER A 114 13.64 -6.04 23.71
C SER A 114 12.24 -6.43 24.21
N GLU A 115 11.21 -6.32 23.37
CA GLU A 115 9.84 -6.67 23.72
C GLU A 115 9.51 -8.14 23.38
N THR A 116 10.09 -8.66 22.30
CA THR A 116 9.71 -9.98 21.73
C THR A 116 10.77 -11.06 21.88
N ARG A 117 12.06 -10.70 21.80
CA ARG A 117 13.17 -11.64 21.87
C ARG A 117 14.46 -10.98 22.40
N PRO A 118 14.51 -10.61 23.70
CA PRO A 118 15.66 -9.92 24.29
C PRO A 118 16.99 -10.66 24.15
N GLN A 119 16.97 -11.98 23.95
CA GLN A 119 18.19 -12.79 23.88
C GLN A 119 18.99 -12.57 22.58
N ILE A 120 18.40 -11.95 21.55
CA ILE A 120 19.04 -11.73 20.24
C ILE A 120 19.08 -10.25 19.85
N GLU A 121 18.77 -9.33 20.76
CA GLU A 121 18.70 -7.89 20.46
C GLU A 121 20.08 -7.24 20.29
N GLY A 122 21.12 -7.85 20.86
CA GLY A 122 22.46 -7.28 20.97
C GLY A 122 23.42 -7.76 19.89
N GLN A 123 24.15 -6.82 19.29
CA GLN A 123 25.32 -7.09 18.48
C GLN A 123 26.56 -7.18 19.39
N GLN A 124 27.24 -8.32 19.35
CA GLN A 124 28.52 -8.50 20.05
C GLN A 124 29.65 -7.79 19.32
N LEU A 125 30.43 -7.00 20.06
CA LEU A 125 31.60 -6.30 19.58
C LEU A 125 32.88 -7.08 19.93
N ALA A 126 33.96 -6.83 19.19
CA ALA A 126 35.24 -7.52 19.38
C ALA A 126 35.88 -7.31 20.77
N ASN A 127 35.49 -6.24 21.48
CA ASN A 127 35.95 -5.94 22.84
C ASN A 127 35.12 -6.67 23.93
N GLY A 128 34.19 -7.55 23.55
CA GLY A 128 33.33 -8.29 24.47
C GLY A 128 32.12 -7.50 24.99
N SER A 129 31.92 -6.25 24.55
CA SER A 129 30.69 -5.50 24.84
C SER A 129 29.58 -5.84 23.85
N SER A 130 28.33 -5.64 24.28
CA SER A 130 27.15 -5.78 23.43
C SER A 130 26.48 -4.42 23.24
N VAL A 131 26.08 -4.13 22.01
CA VAL A 131 25.32 -2.92 21.66
C VAL A 131 23.98 -3.30 21.05
N ASN A 132 22.93 -2.61 21.46
CA ASN A 132 21.59 -2.83 20.95
C ASN A 132 21.23 -1.73 19.95
N ASN A 133 20.31 -2.01 19.03
CA ASN A 133 19.70 -0.94 18.26
C ASN A 133 18.99 0.06 19.20
N PRO A 134 18.93 1.36 18.85
CA PRO A 134 18.14 2.36 19.55
C PRO A 134 16.67 1.95 19.75
N LEU A 135 15.95 2.71 20.58
CA LEU A 135 14.52 2.52 20.84
C LEU A 135 14.17 1.06 21.26
N GLY A 136 14.98 0.48 22.14
CA GLY A 136 14.74 -0.85 22.69
C GLY A 136 14.98 -2.00 21.71
N GLY A 137 15.97 -1.88 20.81
CA GLY A 137 16.23 -2.92 19.82
C GLY A 137 15.32 -2.82 18.60
N TYR A 138 14.94 -1.59 18.20
CA TYR A 138 14.10 -1.34 17.04
C TYR A 138 14.67 -1.98 15.77
N GLN A 139 13.78 -2.55 14.95
CA GLN A 139 14.14 -3.23 13.71
C GLN A 139 13.89 -2.30 12.52
N TYR A 140 14.93 -2.02 11.75
CA TYR A 140 14.86 -1.15 10.59
C TYR A 140 14.34 -1.89 9.36
N VAL A 141 13.03 -2.16 9.33
CA VAL A 141 12.37 -2.75 8.15
C VAL A 141 12.45 -1.78 6.97
N THR A 142 12.86 -2.27 5.81
CA THR A 142 13.02 -1.44 4.62
C THR A 142 11.64 -1.08 4.05
N LEU A 143 11.36 0.22 3.98
CA LEU A 143 10.18 0.79 3.33
C LEU A 143 10.61 1.52 2.06
N HIS A 144 10.06 1.11 0.93
CA HIS A 144 10.31 1.74 -0.36
C HIS A 144 9.29 2.85 -0.63
N GLY A 145 9.74 4.10 -0.59
CA GLY A 145 8.97 5.24 -1.07
C GLY A 145 8.99 5.28 -2.61
N ILE A 146 7.81 5.37 -3.22
CA ILE A 146 7.65 5.40 -4.67
C ILE A 146 7.33 6.82 -5.11
N SER A 147 8.26 7.45 -5.83
CA SER A 147 8.06 8.77 -6.41
C SER A 147 6.89 8.77 -7.40
N ALA A 148 6.11 9.85 -7.43
CA ALA A 148 5.04 10.06 -8.40
C ALA A 148 5.55 10.05 -9.85
N ASP A 149 6.80 10.45 -10.08
CA ASP A 149 7.42 10.46 -11.42
C ASP A 149 7.88 9.07 -11.89
N SER A 150 7.79 8.05 -11.01
CA SER A 150 8.13 6.67 -11.37
C SER A 150 6.95 5.96 -12.01
N SER A 151 7.22 5.14 -13.02
CA SER A 151 6.22 4.22 -13.57
C SER A 151 5.69 3.23 -12.52
N ASP A 152 6.40 3.03 -11.41
CA ASP A 152 5.95 2.16 -10.31
C ASP A 152 4.84 2.78 -9.46
N ALA A 153 4.61 4.09 -9.53
CA ALA A 153 3.56 4.76 -8.78
C ALA A 153 2.16 4.22 -9.12
N VAL A 154 1.97 3.82 -10.39
CA VAL A 154 0.67 3.37 -10.92
C VAL A 154 0.15 2.11 -10.21
N TRP A 155 1.03 1.31 -9.58
CA TRP A 155 0.67 0.06 -8.90
C TRP A 155 -0.07 0.24 -7.57
N ILE A 156 0.07 1.42 -6.94
CA ILE A 156 -0.62 1.77 -5.70
C ILE A 156 -1.58 2.96 -5.91
N LYS A 157 -1.23 3.87 -6.83
CA LYS A 157 -1.94 5.12 -7.14
C LYS A 157 -2.23 5.23 -8.64
N GLY A 158 -2.90 4.23 -9.20
CA GLY A 158 -3.16 4.18 -10.65
C GLY A 158 -4.15 5.22 -11.17
N ASP A 159 -4.84 5.95 -10.28
CA ASP A 159 -5.78 7.02 -10.58
C ASP A 159 -5.10 8.39 -10.69
N ASP A 160 -3.96 8.58 -10.03
CA ASP A 160 -3.15 9.79 -10.11
C ASP A 160 -2.65 10.00 -11.55
N GLU A 161 -2.63 11.25 -12.00
CA GLU A 161 -2.21 11.63 -13.37
C GLU A 161 -2.93 10.89 -14.50
N CYS A 162 -4.19 10.49 -14.29
CA CYS A 162 -5.01 9.77 -15.26
C CYS A 162 -6.16 10.62 -15.83
N PRO A 163 -6.02 11.26 -17.01
CA PRO A 163 -7.09 12.03 -17.65
C PRO A 163 -8.37 11.24 -17.91
N ALA A 164 -8.28 9.92 -18.16
CA ALA A 164 -9.46 9.07 -18.30
C ALA A 164 -10.33 9.02 -17.04
N VAL A 165 -9.73 8.98 -15.84
CA VAL A 165 -10.45 9.04 -14.55
C VAL A 165 -11.14 10.39 -14.38
N ALA A 166 -10.46 11.48 -14.74
CA ALA A 166 -11.03 12.83 -14.65
C ALA A 166 -12.28 12.97 -15.52
N ARG A 167 -12.25 12.47 -16.77
CA ARG A 167 -13.42 12.42 -17.65
C ARG A 167 -14.54 11.56 -17.07
N ALA A 168 -14.23 10.34 -16.62
CA ALA A 168 -15.21 9.42 -16.05
C ALA A 168 -15.87 9.96 -14.77
N SER A 169 -15.12 10.75 -13.99
CA SER A 169 -15.63 11.48 -12.81
C SER A 169 -16.55 12.64 -13.20
N ALA A 170 -16.25 13.37 -14.28
CA ALA A 170 -17.14 14.40 -14.80
C ALA A 170 -18.47 13.80 -15.31
N GLU A 171 -18.40 12.66 -16.01
CA GLU A 171 -19.57 11.91 -16.44
C GLU A 171 -20.43 11.42 -15.25
N PHE A 172 -19.81 10.99 -14.14
CA PHE A 172 -20.55 10.66 -12.91
C PHE A 172 -21.35 11.84 -12.40
N ARG A 173 -20.70 13.01 -12.28
CA ARG A 173 -21.33 14.24 -11.78
C ARG A 173 -22.43 14.74 -12.72
N ALA A 174 -22.39 14.36 -14.00
CA ALA A 174 -23.42 14.63 -14.99
C ALA A 174 -24.50 13.52 -15.09
N SER A 175 -24.43 12.47 -14.28
CA SER A 175 -25.39 11.35 -14.34
C SER A 175 -26.74 11.69 -13.70
N ALA A 176 -27.79 10.95 -14.09
CA ALA A 176 -29.11 11.06 -13.45
C ALA A 176 -29.07 10.63 -11.98
N GLU A 177 -28.31 9.59 -11.64
CA GLU A 177 -28.13 9.15 -10.25
C GLU A 177 -27.59 10.29 -9.37
N TYR A 178 -26.49 10.92 -9.81
CA TYR A 178 -25.86 12.00 -9.07
C TYR A 178 -26.79 13.19 -8.89
N ARG A 179 -27.47 13.64 -9.97
CA ARG A 179 -28.41 14.77 -9.90
C ARG A 179 -29.59 14.48 -8.97
N THR A 180 -30.13 13.26 -9.00
CA THR A 180 -31.21 12.84 -8.11
C THR A 180 -30.78 12.90 -6.65
N ARG A 181 -29.61 12.33 -6.31
CA ARG A 181 -29.07 12.39 -4.93
C ARG A 181 -28.80 13.83 -4.50
N LEU A 182 -28.22 14.65 -5.37
CA LEU A 182 -27.94 16.06 -5.11
C LEU A 182 -29.21 16.84 -4.77
N ALA A 183 -30.28 16.66 -5.55
CA ALA A 183 -31.56 17.34 -5.30
C ALA A 183 -32.25 16.82 -4.02
N ALA A 184 -32.31 15.49 -3.85
CA ALA A 184 -33.02 14.85 -2.75
C ALA A 184 -32.38 15.09 -1.37
N THR A 185 -31.08 15.40 -1.31
CA THR A 185 -30.33 15.57 -0.05
C THR A 185 -29.99 17.02 0.27
N ARG A 186 -30.43 17.96 -0.56
CA ARG A 186 -30.12 19.39 -0.43
C ARG A 186 -30.46 19.92 0.96
N ASP A 187 -31.69 19.70 1.42
CA ASP A 187 -32.17 20.27 2.68
C ASP A 187 -31.47 19.61 3.89
N PHE A 188 -31.11 18.32 3.77
CA PHE A 188 -30.28 17.65 4.77
C PHE A 188 -28.91 18.32 4.88
N TYR A 189 -28.19 18.54 3.78
CA TYR A 189 -26.88 19.18 3.83
C TYR A 189 -26.93 20.61 4.36
N ARG A 190 -27.92 21.42 3.96
CA ARG A 190 -28.11 22.78 4.50
C ARG A 190 -28.32 22.76 6.02
N SER A 191 -29.02 21.74 6.55
CA SER A 191 -29.28 21.61 7.99
C SER A 191 -28.01 21.36 8.82
N LEU A 192 -26.91 20.92 8.19
CA LEU A 192 -25.64 20.65 8.86
C LEU A 192 -24.76 21.88 9.02
N HIS A 193 -25.11 23.02 8.40
CA HIS A 193 -24.30 24.23 8.44
C HIS A 193 -23.87 24.67 9.86
N PRO A 194 -24.75 24.66 10.89
CA PRO A 194 -24.33 25.01 12.26
C PRO A 194 -23.23 24.11 12.86
N LEU A 195 -22.96 22.95 12.25
CA LEU A 195 -21.92 22.02 12.70
C LEU A 195 -20.55 22.31 12.07
N VAL A 196 -20.50 23.13 11.02
CA VAL A 196 -19.31 23.38 10.17
C VAL A 196 -19.25 24.83 9.69
N ASP A 197 -19.86 25.77 10.41
CA ASP A 197 -19.92 27.20 10.07
C ASP A 197 -18.55 27.91 10.17
N ASP A 198 -17.63 27.31 10.91
CA ASP A 198 -16.21 27.68 10.97
C ASP A 198 -15.43 27.31 9.70
N VAL A 199 -15.96 26.38 8.88
CA VAL A 199 -15.35 25.93 7.63
C VAL A 199 -16.10 26.44 6.40
N TYR A 200 -17.44 26.44 6.46
CA TYR A 200 -18.31 26.84 5.36
C TYR A 200 -19.06 28.13 5.68
N PRO A 201 -18.87 29.22 4.90
CA PRO A 201 -19.50 30.51 5.19
C PRO A 201 -21.02 30.53 5.05
N SER A 202 -21.59 29.63 4.25
CA SER A 202 -23.03 29.58 3.97
C SER A 202 -23.56 28.15 3.93
N ALA A 203 -24.81 27.97 4.36
CA ALA A 203 -25.53 26.71 4.23
C ALA A 203 -25.70 26.28 2.76
N ASP A 204 -25.70 27.24 1.82
CA ASP A 204 -25.75 26.97 0.38
C ASP A 204 -24.46 26.35 -0.17
N ASP A 205 -23.35 26.43 0.58
CA ASP A 205 -22.08 25.80 0.20
C ASP A 205 -22.07 24.29 0.48
N LEU A 206 -23.04 23.78 1.24
CA LEU A 206 -23.16 22.38 1.63
C LEU A 206 -24.11 21.63 0.70
N SER A 207 -23.62 20.57 0.08
CA SER A 207 -24.43 19.68 -0.76
C SER A 207 -23.76 18.33 -0.97
N TYR A 208 -24.47 17.40 -1.62
CA TYR A 208 -23.92 16.12 -2.05
C TYR A 208 -22.66 16.26 -2.93
N ALA A 209 -22.47 17.43 -3.58
CA ALA A 209 -21.26 17.68 -4.35
C ALA A 209 -19.97 17.70 -3.50
N LYS A 210 -20.10 17.92 -2.19
CA LYS A 210 -19.02 17.87 -1.19
C LYS A 210 -19.26 16.77 -0.16
N ALA A 211 -19.95 15.69 -0.55
CA ALA A 211 -20.39 14.64 0.37
C ALA A 211 -19.26 14.06 1.24
N TYR A 212 -18.15 13.66 0.63
CA TYR A 212 -17.00 13.14 1.36
C TYR A 212 -16.33 14.22 2.23
N ASP A 213 -16.15 15.43 1.70
CA ASP A 213 -15.45 16.51 2.42
C ASP A 213 -16.21 16.93 3.70
N ILE A 214 -17.52 17.11 3.61
CA ILE A 214 -18.37 17.44 4.76
C ILE A 214 -18.38 16.30 5.78
N PHE A 215 -18.50 15.05 5.32
CA PHE A 215 -18.40 13.88 6.19
C PHE A 215 -17.04 13.83 6.89
N ASP A 216 -15.95 14.07 6.17
CA ASP A 216 -14.60 14.01 6.69
C ASP A 216 -14.34 15.06 7.77
N ILE A 217 -14.73 16.30 7.53
CA ILE A 217 -14.64 17.39 8.52
C ILE A 217 -15.37 16.99 9.80
N ILE A 218 -16.64 16.59 9.70
CA ILE A 218 -17.46 16.25 10.86
C ILE A 218 -16.87 15.03 11.60
N ASN A 219 -16.44 14.01 10.87
CA ASN A 219 -15.86 12.80 11.45
C ASN A 219 -14.56 13.10 12.21
N VAL A 220 -13.65 13.88 11.62
CA VAL A 220 -12.39 14.27 12.26
C VAL A 220 -12.65 15.17 13.47
N GLN A 221 -13.52 16.18 13.35
CA GLN A 221 -13.80 17.09 14.45
C GLN A 221 -14.49 16.39 15.63
N ARG A 222 -15.40 15.44 15.38
CA ARG A 222 -15.99 14.59 16.43
C ARG A 222 -14.95 13.73 17.16
N THR A 223 -13.90 13.31 16.46
CA THR A 223 -12.85 12.45 17.01
C THR A 223 -11.84 13.25 17.85
N HIS A 224 -11.43 14.43 17.38
CA HIS A 224 -10.28 15.15 17.92
C HIS A 224 -10.62 16.45 18.64
N ASN A 225 -11.81 17.02 18.43
CA ASN A 225 -12.17 18.34 18.94
C ASN A 225 -13.52 18.32 19.67
N LYS A 226 -13.47 18.04 20.99
CA LYS A 226 -14.65 18.03 21.86
C LYS A 226 -15.39 19.37 21.92
N THR A 227 -14.73 20.48 21.58
CA THR A 227 -15.33 21.83 21.58
C THR A 227 -15.93 22.24 20.24
N SER A 228 -15.74 21.44 19.17
CA SER A 228 -16.33 21.72 17.87
C SER A 228 -17.84 21.54 17.90
N ALA A 229 -18.57 22.37 17.16
CA ALA A 229 -20.01 22.20 16.93
C ALA A 229 -20.34 20.83 16.29
N ALA A 230 -19.41 20.24 15.52
CA ALA A 230 -19.55 18.90 14.96
C ALA A 230 -19.78 17.81 16.02
N ALA A 231 -19.33 18.01 17.26
CA ALA A 231 -19.60 17.10 18.38
C ALA A 231 -21.10 16.99 18.72
N GLN A 232 -21.91 17.96 18.31
CA GLN A 232 -23.36 17.98 18.51
C GLN A 232 -24.14 17.23 17.42
N ALA A 233 -23.48 16.75 16.36
CA ALA A 233 -24.16 15.97 15.33
C ALA A 233 -24.82 14.72 15.94
N THR A 234 -26.04 14.42 15.56
CA THR A 234 -26.72 13.19 16.02
C THR A 234 -26.17 11.96 15.30
N ASP A 235 -26.31 10.78 15.90
CA ASP A 235 -25.87 9.53 15.26
C ASP A 235 -26.62 9.26 13.94
N ALA A 236 -27.89 9.67 13.84
CA ALA A 236 -28.65 9.60 12.61
C ALA A 236 -28.07 10.51 11.51
N GLN A 237 -27.69 11.74 11.85
CA GLN A 237 -27.04 12.66 10.90
C GLN A 237 -25.68 12.12 10.45
N VAL A 238 -24.88 11.56 11.36
CA VAL A 238 -23.57 10.98 11.01
C VAL A 238 -23.74 9.74 10.14
N LEU A 239 -24.69 8.86 10.44
CA LEU A 239 -24.99 7.71 9.60
C LEU A 239 -25.43 8.12 8.20
N GLN A 240 -26.31 9.12 8.08
CA GLN A 240 -26.75 9.63 6.79
C GLN A 240 -25.61 10.31 6.01
N LEU A 241 -24.76 11.10 6.69
CA LEU A 241 -23.56 11.68 6.10
C LEU A 241 -22.60 10.61 5.57
N ARG A 242 -22.32 9.59 6.38
CA ARG A 242 -21.48 8.45 5.99
C ARG A 242 -22.05 7.75 4.77
N THR A 243 -23.35 7.43 4.79
CA THR A 243 -24.04 6.76 3.68
C THR A 243 -23.94 7.55 2.38
N LEU A 244 -24.08 8.88 2.45
CA LEU A 244 -23.97 9.74 1.27
C LEU A 244 -22.53 9.86 0.77
N ALA A 245 -21.55 9.98 1.67
CA ALA A 245 -20.13 9.94 1.32
C ALA A 245 -19.74 8.60 0.68
N ASP A 246 -20.16 7.48 1.25
CA ASP A 246 -19.98 6.14 0.71
C ASP A 246 -20.50 6.07 -0.73
N SER A 247 -21.73 6.52 -0.97
CA SER A 247 -22.32 6.51 -2.31
C SER A 247 -21.63 7.43 -3.31
N ALA A 248 -21.12 8.58 -2.87
CA ALA A 248 -20.40 9.51 -3.74
C ALA A 248 -19.04 8.93 -4.13
N GLU A 249 -18.28 8.41 -3.16
CA GLU A 249 -16.96 7.86 -3.40
C GLU A 249 -17.03 6.53 -4.17
N PHE A 250 -17.99 5.65 -3.88
CA PHE A 250 -18.16 4.43 -4.67
C PHE A 250 -18.52 4.75 -6.13
N GLY A 251 -19.43 5.70 -6.34
CA GLY A 251 -19.82 6.13 -7.69
C GLY A 251 -18.68 6.77 -8.49
N LEU A 252 -17.73 7.44 -7.82
CA LEU A 252 -16.52 7.98 -8.44
C LEU A 252 -15.49 6.89 -8.77
N ASN A 253 -15.38 5.86 -7.94
CA ASN A 253 -14.33 4.84 -8.03
C ASN A 253 -14.73 3.59 -8.81
N TYR A 254 -16.03 3.34 -9.01
CA TYR A 254 -16.46 2.14 -9.73
C TYR A 254 -17.78 2.33 -10.49
N ASN A 255 -17.79 1.84 -11.72
CA ASN A 255 -19.00 1.56 -12.48
C ASN A 255 -18.65 0.53 -13.57
N ALA A 256 -19.39 -0.59 -13.62
CA ALA A 256 -19.09 -1.67 -14.58
C ALA A 256 -19.15 -1.23 -16.06
N SER A 257 -19.95 -0.21 -16.38
CA SER A 257 -20.05 0.35 -17.74
C SER A 257 -19.05 1.46 -18.03
N GLN A 258 -18.28 1.93 -17.03
CA GLN A 258 -17.24 2.95 -17.17
C GLN A 258 -15.93 2.49 -16.50
N PRO A 259 -15.20 1.52 -17.12
CA PRO A 259 -14.03 0.89 -16.52
C PRO A 259 -12.91 1.86 -16.11
N ALA A 260 -12.82 3.02 -16.76
CA ALA A 260 -11.85 4.06 -16.44
C ALA A 260 -11.95 4.56 -14.99
N ARG A 261 -13.13 4.47 -14.34
CA ARG A 261 -13.29 4.86 -12.92
C ARG A 261 -12.46 4.01 -11.97
N SER A 262 -12.23 2.75 -12.32
CA SER A 262 -11.59 1.76 -11.46
C SER A 262 -10.16 1.42 -11.90
N ILE A 263 -9.50 2.32 -12.62
CA ILE A 263 -8.16 2.04 -13.18
C ILE A 263 -7.12 1.69 -12.11
N HIS A 264 -7.16 2.35 -10.96
CA HIS A 264 -6.33 2.05 -9.79
C HIS A 264 -6.60 0.65 -9.21
N ALA A 265 -7.81 0.12 -9.34
CA ALA A 265 -8.06 -1.28 -9.00
C ALA A 265 -7.49 -2.24 -10.05
N THR A 266 -7.48 -1.86 -11.33
CA THR A 266 -6.88 -2.70 -12.38
C THR A 266 -5.35 -2.74 -12.26
N THR A 267 -4.70 -1.64 -11.91
CA THR A 267 -3.25 -1.63 -11.65
C THR A 267 -2.91 -2.34 -10.34
N LEU A 268 -3.72 -2.17 -9.28
CA LEU A 268 -3.57 -2.96 -8.05
C LEU A 268 -3.75 -4.45 -8.34
N ALA A 269 -4.71 -4.85 -9.17
CA ALA A 269 -4.88 -6.25 -9.54
C ALA A 269 -3.63 -6.82 -10.24
N GLY A 270 -3.03 -6.06 -11.15
CA GLY A 270 -1.75 -6.42 -11.76
C GLY A 270 -0.61 -6.53 -10.74
N ALA A 271 -0.54 -5.61 -9.77
CA ALA A 271 0.44 -5.64 -8.69
C ALA A 271 0.26 -6.88 -7.79
N VAL A 272 -0.96 -7.13 -7.32
CA VAL A 272 -1.32 -8.32 -6.52
C VAL A 272 -0.89 -9.58 -7.25
N TRP A 273 -1.25 -9.71 -8.54
CA TRP A 273 -0.89 -10.88 -9.33
C TRP A 273 0.63 -11.07 -9.41
N ARG A 274 1.40 -10.02 -9.71
CA ARG A 274 2.87 -10.11 -9.78
C ARG A 274 3.49 -10.60 -8.47
N HIS A 275 3.10 -9.99 -7.35
CA HIS A 275 3.62 -10.37 -6.03
C HIS A 275 3.31 -11.82 -5.67
N LEU A 276 2.08 -12.27 -5.90
CA LEU A 276 1.71 -13.66 -5.60
C LEU A 276 2.35 -14.64 -6.58
N ASN A 277 2.51 -14.24 -7.85
CA ASN A 277 3.18 -15.05 -8.85
C ASN A 277 4.66 -15.25 -8.50
N ASP A 278 5.33 -14.27 -7.91
CA ASP A 278 6.70 -14.42 -7.42
C ASP A 278 6.77 -15.47 -6.29
N THR A 279 5.79 -15.48 -5.38
CA THR A 279 5.67 -16.53 -4.34
C THR A 279 5.46 -17.90 -4.98
N VAL A 280 4.55 -18.01 -5.95
CA VAL A 280 4.17 -19.29 -6.57
C VAL A 280 5.24 -19.85 -7.52
N SER A 281 5.93 -18.99 -8.27
CA SER A 281 6.87 -19.42 -9.33
C SER A 281 8.30 -19.63 -8.85
N SER A 282 8.77 -18.83 -7.88
CA SER A 282 10.19 -18.78 -7.53
C SER A 282 10.52 -19.40 -6.17
N ALA A 283 9.53 -19.55 -5.28
CA ALA A 283 9.71 -19.83 -3.85
C ALA A 283 10.74 -18.93 -3.12
N LYS A 284 11.24 -17.87 -3.80
CA LYS A 284 12.32 -16.96 -3.39
C LYS A 284 11.87 -15.49 -3.33
N GLY A 285 10.68 -15.18 -3.82
CA GLY A 285 10.05 -13.87 -3.66
C GLY A 285 9.75 -13.55 -2.19
N PRO A 286 9.38 -12.30 -1.88
CA PRO A 286 8.98 -11.92 -0.53
C PRO A 286 7.84 -12.82 -0.04
N LYS A 287 7.96 -13.25 1.21
CA LYS A 287 6.94 -14.04 1.93
C LYS A 287 5.78 -13.16 2.36
N PHE A 288 6.08 -11.92 2.77
CA PHE A 288 5.07 -10.94 3.13
C PHE A 288 5.31 -9.64 2.36
N SER A 289 4.28 -9.14 1.69
CA SER A 289 4.32 -7.86 0.97
C SER A 289 3.31 -6.90 1.57
N LEU A 290 3.73 -5.67 1.89
CA LEU A 290 2.86 -4.59 2.35
C LEU A 290 2.83 -3.46 1.32
N LEU A 291 1.63 -3.09 0.87
CA LEU A 291 1.38 -1.90 0.06
C LEU A 291 0.51 -0.93 0.87
N ALA A 292 0.99 0.28 1.15
CA ALA A 292 0.17 1.30 1.81
C ALA A 292 -0.44 2.27 0.81
N GLY A 293 -1.77 2.36 0.81
CA GLY A 293 -2.53 3.17 -0.12
C GLY A 293 -3.75 3.82 0.52
N SER A 294 -4.72 4.18 -0.32
CA SER A 294 -5.87 5.01 0.06
C SER A 294 -7.19 4.27 -0.17
N TYR A 295 -8.28 4.80 0.39
CA TYR A 295 -9.57 4.11 0.43
C TYR A 295 -10.23 3.99 -0.95
N ASP A 296 -9.93 4.90 -1.87
CA ASP A 296 -10.37 4.90 -3.26
C ASP A 296 -10.01 3.58 -3.96
N THR A 297 -8.79 3.07 -3.72
CA THR A 297 -8.32 1.80 -4.27
C THR A 297 -9.11 0.61 -3.73
N PHE A 298 -9.52 0.65 -2.46
CA PHE A 298 -10.42 -0.37 -1.90
C PHE A 298 -11.76 -0.33 -2.62
N LEU A 299 -12.40 0.84 -2.74
CA LEU A 299 -13.72 0.97 -3.36
C LEU A 299 -13.72 0.48 -4.81
N ALA A 300 -12.71 0.89 -5.58
CA ALA A 300 -12.55 0.42 -6.95
C ALA A 300 -12.32 -1.09 -7.01
N PHE A 301 -11.50 -1.65 -6.10
CA PHE A 301 -11.24 -3.09 -6.06
C PHE A 301 -12.46 -3.88 -5.64
N PHE A 302 -13.26 -3.39 -4.69
CA PHE A 302 -14.51 -4.01 -4.26
C PHE A 302 -15.47 -4.19 -5.44
N GLY A 303 -15.62 -3.16 -6.27
CA GLY A 303 -16.38 -3.26 -7.51
C GLY A 303 -15.73 -4.19 -8.54
N LEU A 304 -14.44 -4.01 -8.83
CA LEU A 304 -13.71 -4.81 -9.84
C LEU A 304 -13.73 -6.31 -9.52
N ALA A 305 -13.62 -6.65 -8.23
CA ALA A 305 -13.66 -8.01 -7.72
C ALA A 305 -15.09 -8.51 -7.46
N ASN A 306 -16.13 -7.73 -7.77
CA ASN A 306 -17.53 -8.07 -7.54
C ASN A 306 -17.83 -8.51 -6.08
N LEU A 307 -17.16 -7.87 -5.11
CA LEU A 307 -17.35 -8.14 -3.68
C LEU A 307 -18.70 -7.60 -3.18
N THR A 308 -19.29 -6.64 -3.88
CA THR A 308 -20.65 -6.14 -3.61
C THR A 308 -21.73 -7.21 -3.73
N ALA A 309 -21.48 -8.28 -4.49
CA ALA A 309 -22.36 -9.46 -4.52
C ALA A 309 -22.26 -10.31 -3.25
N ALA A 310 -21.15 -10.25 -2.52
CA ALA A 310 -20.92 -11.00 -1.29
C ALA A 310 -21.48 -10.28 -0.05
N SER A 311 -21.42 -8.94 -0.01
CA SER A 311 -22.02 -8.13 1.06
C SER A 311 -22.30 -6.70 0.57
N PRO A 312 -23.43 -6.07 0.99
CA PRO A 312 -23.68 -4.65 0.75
C PRO A 312 -22.65 -3.74 1.45
N ASP A 313 -21.92 -4.24 2.45
CA ASP A 313 -20.89 -3.44 3.14
C ASP A 313 -19.76 -3.00 2.19
N PHE A 314 -19.54 -3.72 1.07
CA PHE A 314 -18.54 -3.38 0.07
C PHE A 314 -18.91 -2.18 -0.83
N TYR A 315 -20.06 -1.55 -0.61
CA TYR A 315 -20.36 -0.22 -1.15
C TYR A 315 -19.84 0.91 -0.26
N GLY A 316 -19.49 0.61 1.00
CA GLY A 316 -19.04 1.60 1.98
C GLY A 316 -17.56 1.93 1.88
N LEU A 317 -17.19 3.14 2.30
CA LEU A 317 -15.80 3.48 2.59
C LEU A 317 -15.24 2.44 3.57
N PRO A 318 -14.03 1.90 3.37
CA PRO A 318 -13.37 1.14 4.42
C PRO A 318 -13.02 2.06 5.60
N ASP A 319 -13.10 1.58 6.83
CA ASP A 319 -12.73 2.35 8.03
C ASP A 319 -11.20 2.54 8.13
N TYR A 320 -10.74 3.43 9.01
CA TYR A 320 -9.31 3.72 9.17
C TYR A 320 -8.52 2.46 9.55
N ALA A 321 -7.34 2.28 8.97
CA ALA A 321 -6.49 1.09 9.12
C ALA A 321 -7.13 -0.23 8.62
N SER A 322 -8.11 -0.16 7.73
CA SER A 322 -8.61 -1.35 7.02
C SER A 322 -7.55 -1.98 6.14
N THR A 323 -7.64 -3.29 5.95
CA THR A 323 -6.71 -4.05 5.08
C THR A 323 -7.44 -5.04 4.18
N MET A 324 -6.96 -5.16 2.95
CA MET A 324 -7.19 -6.30 2.07
C MET A 324 -5.95 -7.18 2.10
N ALA A 325 -6.12 -8.48 2.25
CA ALA A 325 -5.02 -9.43 2.15
C ALA A 325 -5.34 -10.54 1.14
N PHE A 326 -4.31 -10.94 0.41
CA PHE A 326 -4.34 -12.06 -0.52
C PHE A 326 -3.32 -13.09 -0.05
N GLU A 327 -3.81 -14.26 0.33
CA GLU A 327 -2.99 -15.31 0.94
C GLU A 327 -2.84 -16.47 -0.05
N VAL A 328 -1.59 -16.90 -0.29
CA VAL A 328 -1.27 -18.11 -1.05
C VAL A 328 -1.03 -19.25 -0.08
N PHE A 329 -1.79 -20.34 -0.24
CA PHE A 329 -1.71 -21.49 0.65
C PHE A 329 -1.91 -22.82 -0.10
N THR A 330 -1.54 -23.92 0.55
CA THR A 330 -1.77 -25.30 0.09
C THR A 330 -2.45 -26.10 1.20
N GLN A 331 -3.14 -27.19 0.86
CA GLN A 331 -3.71 -28.14 1.84
C GLN A 331 -2.70 -29.19 2.30
N ARG A 332 -1.41 -28.87 2.24
CA ARG A 332 -0.30 -29.73 2.65
C ARG A 332 0.97 -28.91 2.88
N PRO A 333 1.92 -29.41 3.69
CA PRO A 333 3.18 -28.70 3.96
C PRO A 333 4.08 -28.49 2.74
N ASP A 334 4.04 -29.41 1.78
CA ASP A 334 4.93 -29.35 0.62
C ASP A 334 4.36 -28.42 -0.45
N PHE A 335 5.07 -27.34 -0.77
CA PHE A 335 4.64 -26.43 -1.82
C PHE A 335 4.74 -27.08 -3.21
N ARG A 336 3.62 -27.11 -3.92
CA ARG A 336 3.55 -27.44 -5.34
C ARG A 336 2.68 -26.38 -6.02
N PRO A 337 3.15 -25.70 -7.09
CA PRO A 337 2.36 -24.68 -7.77
C PRO A 337 0.96 -25.15 -8.18
N ALA A 338 0.83 -26.41 -8.63
CA ALA A 338 -0.46 -27.00 -9.01
C ALA A 338 -1.44 -27.19 -7.84
N ASP A 339 -0.94 -27.27 -6.61
CA ASP A 339 -1.74 -27.38 -5.39
C ASP A 339 -2.03 -26.00 -4.76
N ALA A 340 -1.48 -24.91 -5.33
CA ALA A 340 -1.58 -23.58 -4.77
C ALA A 340 -3.00 -23.01 -4.90
N ARG A 341 -3.45 -22.38 -3.83
CA ARG A 341 -4.76 -21.74 -3.71
C ARG A 341 -4.58 -20.32 -3.22
N VAL A 342 -5.52 -19.45 -3.59
CA VAL A 342 -5.55 -18.05 -3.15
C VAL A 342 -6.87 -17.77 -2.46
N ARG A 343 -6.80 -17.08 -1.31
CA ARG A 343 -7.99 -16.51 -0.66
C ARG A 343 -7.82 -15.02 -0.42
N PHE A 344 -8.92 -14.30 -0.58
CA PHE A 344 -9.03 -12.89 -0.22
C PHE A 344 -9.59 -12.76 1.18
N LEU A 345 -8.95 -11.90 1.96
CA LEU A 345 -9.31 -11.58 3.32
C LEU A 345 -9.52 -10.07 3.44
N PHE A 346 -10.58 -9.65 4.13
CA PHE A 346 -10.82 -8.25 4.44
C PHE A 346 -10.97 -8.06 5.94
N ARG A 347 -10.33 -7.00 6.45
CA ARG A 347 -10.50 -6.48 7.80
C ARG A 347 -10.91 -5.02 7.68
N ASN A 348 -12.09 -4.68 8.19
CA ASN A 348 -12.60 -3.32 8.17
C ASN A 348 -12.23 -2.57 9.46
N GLY A 349 -11.07 -1.93 9.44
CA GLY A 349 -10.57 -1.08 10.50
C GLY A 349 -9.68 -1.75 11.55
N THR A 350 -9.43 -1.01 12.63
CA THR A 350 -8.50 -1.42 13.71
C THR A 350 -9.05 -2.51 14.61
N ALA A 351 -10.37 -2.61 14.78
CA ALA A 351 -10.98 -3.69 15.54
C ALA A 351 -11.45 -4.81 14.59
N GLY A 352 -11.46 -6.06 15.07
CA GLY A 352 -11.95 -7.21 14.30
C GLY A 352 -10.84 -8.12 13.77
N THR A 353 -11.22 -9.09 12.95
CA THR A 353 -10.34 -10.12 12.40
C THR A 353 -10.40 -10.15 10.88
N LEU A 354 -9.40 -10.77 10.25
CA LEU A 354 -9.43 -11.05 8.82
C LEU A 354 -10.54 -12.06 8.52
N ARG A 355 -11.46 -11.69 7.63
CA ARG A 355 -12.56 -12.53 7.17
C ARG A 355 -12.40 -12.84 5.70
N ALA A 356 -12.58 -14.11 5.34
CA ALA A 356 -12.54 -14.53 3.95
C ALA A 356 -13.83 -14.17 3.21
N PHE A 357 -13.70 -13.67 1.99
CA PHE A 357 -14.83 -13.36 1.11
C PHE A 357 -14.60 -13.97 -0.28
N PRO A 358 -15.66 -14.41 -0.97
CA PRO A 358 -15.53 -14.93 -2.32
C PRO A 358 -15.17 -13.81 -3.29
N LEU A 359 -14.10 -14.01 -4.05
CA LEU A 359 -13.74 -13.11 -5.14
C LEU A 359 -14.58 -13.38 -6.39
N PHE A 360 -14.76 -12.33 -7.19
CA PHE A 360 -15.30 -12.36 -8.55
C PHE A 360 -16.76 -12.85 -8.66
N GLY A 361 -17.52 -12.81 -7.56
CA GLY A 361 -18.88 -13.36 -7.49
C GLY A 361 -18.92 -14.88 -7.38
N ALA A 362 -17.79 -15.52 -7.04
CA ALA A 362 -17.75 -16.95 -6.76
C ALA A 362 -18.61 -17.31 -5.52
N GLN A 363 -18.87 -18.60 -5.35
CA GLN A 363 -19.55 -19.14 -4.16
C GLN A 363 -18.56 -19.74 -3.14
N LYS A 364 -17.26 -19.75 -3.47
CA LYS A 364 -16.16 -20.27 -2.65
C LYS A 364 -15.23 -19.13 -2.24
N THR A 365 -14.70 -19.21 -1.02
CA THR A 365 -13.80 -18.20 -0.43
C THR A 365 -12.34 -18.32 -0.87
N ASP A 366 -12.04 -19.33 -1.69
CA ASP A 366 -10.71 -19.64 -2.18
C ASP A 366 -10.77 -20.17 -3.63
N LEU A 367 -9.77 -19.79 -4.42
CA LEU A 367 -9.62 -20.17 -5.83
C LEU A 367 -8.36 -21.00 -6.01
N SER A 368 -8.30 -21.86 -7.03
CA SER A 368 -6.98 -22.37 -7.46
C SER A 368 -6.12 -21.20 -7.95
N TRP A 369 -4.80 -21.37 -7.92
CA TRP A 369 -3.89 -20.39 -8.50
C TRP A 369 -4.24 -20.05 -9.95
N ASP A 370 -4.53 -21.05 -10.78
CA ASP A 370 -4.88 -20.84 -12.20
C ASP A 370 -6.17 -20.02 -12.36
N GLU A 371 -7.23 -20.35 -11.61
CA GLU A 371 -8.49 -19.59 -11.63
C GLU A 371 -8.28 -18.12 -11.21
N PHE A 372 -7.50 -17.89 -10.16
CA PHE A 372 -7.18 -16.54 -9.69
C PHE A 372 -6.32 -15.79 -10.71
N SER A 373 -5.29 -16.45 -11.22
CA SER A 373 -4.31 -15.91 -12.16
C SER A 373 -4.95 -15.48 -13.47
N ASP A 374 -5.82 -16.31 -14.04
CA ASP A 374 -6.54 -16.00 -15.29
C ASP A 374 -7.42 -14.74 -15.14
N VAL A 375 -8.18 -14.65 -14.04
CA VAL A 375 -9.06 -13.50 -13.80
C VAL A 375 -8.25 -12.22 -13.54
N MET A 376 -7.20 -12.30 -12.72
CA MET A 376 -6.39 -11.14 -12.36
C MET A 376 -5.59 -10.61 -13.54
N GLN A 377 -5.05 -11.47 -14.41
CA GLN A 377 -4.38 -11.04 -15.63
C GLN A 377 -5.35 -10.45 -16.65
N THR A 378 -6.59 -10.97 -16.73
CA THR A 378 -7.60 -10.45 -17.66
C THR A 378 -8.13 -9.08 -17.23
N ARG A 379 -8.30 -8.86 -15.91
CA ARG A 379 -8.84 -7.60 -15.35
C ARG A 379 -7.75 -6.59 -14.98
N GLY A 380 -6.51 -7.04 -14.88
CA GLY A 380 -5.39 -6.24 -14.41
C GLY A 380 -4.64 -5.54 -15.54
N ILE A 381 -4.06 -4.40 -15.22
CA ILE A 381 -3.03 -3.76 -16.03
C ILE A 381 -1.68 -4.24 -15.53
N SER A 382 -0.86 -4.82 -16.42
CA SER A 382 0.42 -5.43 -16.04
C SER A 382 1.65 -4.60 -16.41
N THR A 383 1.50 -3.57 -17.27
CA THR A 383 2.60 -2.71 -17.71
C THR A 383 2.25 -1.23 -17.63
N ALA A 384 3.26 -0.40 -17.36
CA ALA A 384 3.09 1.05 -17.32
C ALA A 384 2.73 1.62 -18.70
N GLU A 385 3.20 1.01 -19.80
CA GLU A 385 2.81 1.33 -21.17
C GLU A 385 1.30 1.17 -21.38
N GLN A 386 0.74 0.03 -20.96
CA GLN A 386 -0.70 -0.21 -21.03
C GLN A 386 -1.47 0.82 -20.20
N TRP A 387 -0.98 1.14 -18.99
CA TRP A 387 -1.57 2.18 -18.16
C TRP A 387 -1.56 3.55 -18.85
N CYS A 388 -0.42 3.98 -19.41
CA CYS A 388 -0.29 5.25 -20.13
C CYS A 388 -1.30 5.34 -21.28
N GLY A 389 -1.45 4.25 -22.05
CA GLY A 389 -2.42 4.15 -23.14
C GLY A 389 -3.86 4.24 -22.66
N VAL A 390 -4.25 3.50 -21.61
CA VAL A 390 -5.63 3.53 -21.09
C VAL A 390 -5.96 4.88 -20.44
N CYS A 391 -5.03 5.42 -19.64
CA CYS A 391 -5.21 6.70 -18.96
C CYS A 391 -5.17 7.90 -19.91
N GLN A 392 -4.52 7.76 -21.08
CA GLN A 392 -4.16 8.87 -21.94
C GLN A 392 -3.33 9.91 -21.16
N SER A 393 -2.38 9.41 -20.35
CA SER A 393 -1.58 10.22 -19.43
C SER A 393 -0.41 10.91 -20.14
N GLN A 394 -0.05 12.08 -19.64
CA GLN A 394 1.14 12.83 -20.03
C GLN A 394 2.21 12.81 -18.92
N ALA A 395 2.11 11.89 -17.98
CA ALA A 395 3.12 11.69 -16.94
C ALA A 395 4.52 11.57 -17.57
N PRO A 396 5.59 12.10 -16.94
CA PRO A 396 6.92 12.10 -17.54
C PRO A 396 7.42 10.73 -18.02
N PHE A 397 7.09 9.66 -17.29
CA PHE A 397 7.45 8.29 -17.66
C PHE A 397 6.68 7.77 -18.88
N CYS A 398 5.50 8.32 -19.22
CA CYS A 398 4.73 7.91 -20.39
C CYS A 398 5.38 8.31 -21.72
N ALA A 399 6.20 9.36 -21.73
CA ALA A 399 6.91 9.81 -22.93
C ALA A 399 7.82 8.72 -23.53
N ALA A 400 8.31 7.78 -22.70
CA ALA A 400 9.12 6.64 -23.16
C ALA A 400 8.33 5.68 -24.07
N TYR A 401 7.00 5.67 -23.97
CA TYR A 401 6.13 4.74 -24.70
C TYR A 401 5.50 5.36 -25.97
N GLU A 402 5.51 6.69 -26.11
CA GLU A 402 4.97 7.37 -27.30
C GLU A 402 5.84 7.15 -28.56
N VAL A 403 7.11 6.82 -28.39
CA VAL A 403 8.09 6.63 -29.49
C VAL A 403 7.84 5.33 -30.29
N GLY A 404 6.97 4.43 -29.81
CA GLY A 404 6.69 3.13 -30.43
C GLY A 404 5.66 3.12 -31.58
N ASN A 405 4.82 4.16 -31.71
CA ASN A 405 3.74 4.20 -32.71
C ASN A 405 4.04 5.08 -33.95
N GLY A 406 5.21 5.69 -34.01
CA GLY A 406 5.70 6.43 -35.16
C GLY A 406 6.53 5.54 -36.06
N GLY A 407 5.90 4.69 -36.89
CA GLY A 407 6.58 4.13 -38.05
C GLY A 407 7.18 5.29 -38.84
N VAL A 408 8.52 5.34 -38.94
CA VAL A 408 9.22 6.36 -39.71
C VAL A 408 8.93 6.13 -41.19
N THR A 409 7.79 6.63 -41.66
CA THR A 409 7.61 6.92 -43.08
C THR A 409 8.39 8.19 -43.36
N ALA A 410 9.62 8.02 -43.85
CA ALA A 410 10.41 9.09 -44.40
C ALA A 410 9.77 9.59 -45.71
N ASN A 411 8.72 10.41 -45.59
CA ASN A 411 8.27 11.23 -46.71
C ASN A 411 9.14 12.48 -46.74
N ALA A 412 10.10 12.47 -47.68
CA ALA A 412 10.82 13.66 -48.07
C ALA A 412 9.83 14.66 -48.66
N VAL A 413 9.50 15.71 -47.90
CA VAL A 413 8.77 16.87 -48.42
C VAL A 413 9.75 18.03 -48.47
N SER A 414 9.98 18.48 -49.70
CA SER A 414 10.80 19.63 -50.08
C SER A 414 10.42 20.88 -49.30
N ALA A 415 11.44 21.65 -48.93
CA ALA A 415 11.32 22.90 -48.23
C ALA A 415 10.44 23.91 -48.99
N ASP A 416 9.45 24.45 -48.29
CA ASP A 416 8.98 25.81 -48.54
C ASP A 416 8.90 26.58 -47.21
N SER A 417 9.33 27.82 -47.27
CA SER A 417 9.70 28.67 -46.15
C SER A 417 8.48 29.30 -45.47
N GLY A 418 8.18 28.83 -44.26
CA GLY A 418 7.20 29.44 -43.36
C GLY A 418 7.67 29.33 -41.90
N VAL A 419 8.59 30.19 -41.50
CA VAL A 419 9.11 30.25 -40.12
C VAL A 419 8.05 30.84 -39.18
N SER A 420 7.43 30.00 -38.36
CA SER A 420 6.96 30.39 -37.01
C SER A 420 7.81 29.65 -35.99
N ARG A 421 8.90 30.30 -35.57
CA ARG A 421 9.85 29.80 -34.58
C ARG A 421 9.25 29.88 -33.18
N GLY A 422 8.85 28.73 -32.64
CA GLY A 422 8.57 28.54 -31.23
C GLY A 422 8.69 27.06 -30.88
N SER A 423 9.60 26.73 -29.97
CA SER A 423 9.69 25.44 -29.27
C SER A 423 10.22 24.21 -30.03
N TRP A 424 11.55 24.15 -30.23
CA TRP A 424 12.26 22.84 -30.35
C TRP A 424 13.77 22.94 -30.04
N ILE A 425 14.36 24.14 -30.01
CA ILE A 425 15.79 24.32 -29.69
C ILE A 425 16.10 24.12 -28.19
N ALA A 426 15.11 24.27 -27.30
CA ALA A 426 15.33 24.09 -25.85
C ALA A 426 15.58 22.61 -25.47
N VAL A 427 14.95 21.65 -26.15
CA VAL A 427 15.04 20.22 -25.77
C VAL A 427 16.40 19.62 -26.15
N VAL A 428 16.96 20.02 -27.29
CA VAL A 428 18.27 19.49 -27.75
C VAL A 428 19.43 20.14 -27.00
N VAL A 429 19.33 21.42 -26.64
CA VAL A 429 20.40 22.12 -25.90
C VAL A 429 20.46 21.66 -24.44
N VAL A 430 19.33 21.39 -23.78
CA VAL A 430 19.33 20.90 -22.39
C VAL A 430 19.92 19.48 -22.30
N MET A 431 19.61 18.59 -23.26
CA MET A 431 20.17 17.24 -23.30
C MET A 431 21.68 17.23 -23.62
N ALA A 432 22.14 18.10 -24.53
CA ALA A 432 23.56 18.20 -24.85
C ALA A 432 24.39 18.80 -23.69
N VAL A 433 23.84 19.79 -22.97
CA VAL A 433 24.52 20.43 -21.83
C VAL A 433 24.56 19.51 -20.61
N ALA A 434 23.50 18.72 -20.35
CA ALA A 434 23.50 17.74 -19.27
C ALA A 434 24.51 16.61 -19.49
N LEU A 435 24.63 16.10 -20.72
CA LEU A 435 25.60 15.06 -21.06
C LEU A 435 27.05 15.60 -21.00
N ALA A 436 27.30 16.82 -21.49
CA ALA A 436 28.62 17.44 -21.39
C ALA A 436 29.01 17.77 -19.94
N GLY A 437 28.07 18.24 -19.12
CA GLY A 437 28.30 18.56 -17.71
C GLY A 437 28.67 17.33 -16.87
N ASN A 438 27.99 16.20 -17.08
CA ASN A 438 28.27 14.94 -16.39
C ASN A 438 29.64 14.35 -16.78
N LEU A 439 30.04 14.47 -18.05
CA LEU A 439 31.35 14.00 -18.50
C LEU A 439 32.50 14.86 -17.98
N VAL A 440 32.33 16.18 -17.90
CA VAL A 440 33.32 17.10 -17.30
C VAL A 440 33.43 16.87 -15.78
N TRP A 441 32.32 16.65 -15.09
CA TRP A 441 32.33 16.34 -13.65
C TRP A 441 33.02 15.00 -13.36
N ALA A 442 32.72 13.95 -14.14
CA ALA A 442 33.41 12.66 -14.02
C ALA A 442 34.92 12.78 -14.28
N ALA A 443 35.34 13.57 -15.27
CA ALA A 443 36.76 13.83 -15.54
C ALA A 443 37.45 14.58 -14.39
N LEU A 444 36.79 15.56 -13.77
CA LEU A 444 37.31 16.30 -12.62
C LEU A 444 37.43 15.43 -11.36
N CYS A 445 36.47 14.52 -11.12
CA CYS A 445 36.54 13.56 -10.01
C CYS A 445 37.69 12.55 -10.19
N LEU A 446 37.93 12.09 -11.42
CA LEU A 446 39.05 11.19 -11.74
C LEU A 446 40.42 11.90 -11.57
N LEU A 447 40.55 13.17 -11.97
CA LEU A 447 41.77 13.95 -11.78
C LEU A 447 42.02 14.33 -10.31
N GLY A 448 40.96 14.61 -9.54
CA GLY A 448 41.06 14.89 -8.09
C GLY A 448 41.47 13.66 -7.27
N SER A 449 41.01 12.47 -7.67
CA SER A 449 41.39 11.21 -7.01
C SER A 449 42.85 10.81 -7.24
N ARG A 450 43.44 11.19 -8.39
CA ARG A 450 44.87 10.98 -8.69
C ARG A 450 45.78 11.86 -7.83
N LYS A 451 45.46 13.16 -7.70
CA LYS A 451 46.23 14.08 -6.84
C LYS A 451 46.17 13.72 -5.36
N ARG A 452 45.05 13.19 -4.86
CA ARG A 452 44.93 12.69 -3.47
C ARG A 452 45.77 11.43 -3.24
N LYS A 453 45.88 10.53 -4.22
CA LYS A 453 46.74 9.34 -4.11
C LYS A 453 48.24 9.70 -4.12
N GLU A 454 48.64 10.70 -4.90
CA GLU A 454 50.03 11.19 -4.92
C GLU A 454 50.44 11.91 -3.62
N GLN A 455 49.53 12.68 -3.01
CA GLN A 455 49.80 13.35 -1.72
C GLN A 455 49.85 12.38 -0.52
N VAL A 456 49.05 11.31 -0.53
CA VAL A 456 49.10 10.26 0.52
C VAL A 456 50.34 9.37 0.36
N ALA A 457 50.80 9.12 -0.88
CA ALA A 457 52.05 8.39 -1.13
C ALA A 457 53.29 9.21 -0.73
N ALA A 458 53.28 10.53 -0.92
CA ALA A 458 54.39 11.41 -0.51
C ALA A 458 54.47 11.63 1.01
N ALA A 459 53.34 11.59 1.73
CA ALA A 459 53.30 11.75 3.19
C ALA A 459 53.67 10.47 3.97
N GLY A 460 53.58 9.29 3.34
CA GLY A 460 53.94 8.00 3.95
C GLY A 460 55.42 7.61 3.88
N ALA A 461 56.24 8.35 3.13
CA ALA A 461 57.66 8.02 2.88
C ALA A 461 58.66 8.84 3.73
N GLY A 462 58.19 9.65 4.69
CA GLY A 462 59.04 10.58 5.42
C GLY A 462 58.71 10.69 6.91
N LYS A 463 58.82 9.60 7.68
CA LYS A 463 59.11 9.68 9.13
C LYS A 463 59.40 8.30 9.73
N GLU A 464 60.69 7.94 9.79
CA GLU A 464 61.23 7.06 10.82
C GLU A 464 62.38 7.77 11.56
N VAL A 465 62.18 7.87 12.89
CA VAL A 465 63.12 7.77 14.04
C VAL A 465 64.29 8.75 14.22
N HIS A 466 64.23 9.51 15.33
CA HIS A 466 65.29 9.64 16.37
C HIS A 466 64.68 10.30 17.64
N SER A 467 64.50 9.57 18.75
CA SER A 467 65.41 9.40 19.92
C SER A 467 65.59 10.64 20.82
N VAL A 468 65.26 10.49 22.12
CA VAL A 468 66.06 10.82 23.34
C VAL A 468 65.18 11.26 24.55
N ARG A 469 65.04 10.32 25.50
CA ARG A 469 65.30 10.32 26.97
C ARG A 469 65.24 11.61 27.85
N SER A 470 64.63 11.41 29.04
CA SER A 470 64.79 12.07 30.38
C SER A 470 64.25 13.51 30.55
N HIS A 471 63.79 14.01 31.70
CA HIS A 471 63.78 13.57 33.12
C HIS A 471 62.65 14.36 33.85
N ASP A 472 61.98 13.70 34.81
CA ASP A 472 61.59 14.13 36.17
C ASP A 472 61.32 15.62 36.53
N SER A 473 60.21 15.90 37.25
CA SER A 473 60.17 16.55 38.58
C SER A 473 58.74 17.00 38.96
N GLY A 474 58.41 16.91 40.24
CA GLY A 474 57.04 17.02 40.77
C GLY A 474 56.48 18.43 41.03
N SER A 475 55.22 18.40 41.50
CA SER A 475 54.58 19.26 42.52
C SER A 475 54.30 20.74 42.20
N VAL A 476 53.01 21.10 42.11
CA VAL A 476 52.22 21.80 43.15
C VAL A 476 50.76 21.35 43.01
#